data_AF-G0HYM6-F1
#
_entry.id   AF-G0HYM6-F1
#
_cell.length_a   1.000
_cell.length_b   1.000
_cell.length_c   1.000
_cell.angle_alpha   90.00
_cell.angle_beta   90.00
_cell.angle_gamma   90.00
#
_symmetry.space_group_name_H-M   'P 1'
#
loop_
_entity.id
_entity.type
_entity.pdbx_description
1 polymer ?
#
loop_
_entity_poly.entity_id
_entity_poly.type
_entity_poly.pdbx_seq_one_letter_code
_entity_poly.pdbx_strand_id
1 'polypeptide(L)'
;MTALGGGSVLQKGLSSSSKLRRLVDAADSAVPSRVPNGVKPTALRRAGKVDDSVPDADVPTGRMSAKLNDMPGPKRQRTTEQFDQLDTDGSDYLGNTDINDPTLKATDLFENTGPSGRRALNDLAESDQDAADALLQMDDAATQRRFVRAYESGEVDSDELTTALRRYDELDANEKRTADAMVMRGGDDGVSLLDEQVCNSPCDSFTEA
;
A
#
# COMPACT_ATOMS: atom_id res chain seq x y z
N MET A 1 45.62 52.12 -10.66
CA MET A 1 45.56 50.91 -9.82
C MET A 1 44.57 51.17 -8.70
N THR A 2 43.41 50.53 -8.77
CA THR A 2 42.34 50.63 -7.76
C THR A 2 41.76 49.23 -7.64
N ALA A 3 41.87 48.64 -6.45
CA ALA A 3 41.35 47.33 -6.10
C ALA A 3 39.84 47.40 -5.90
N LEU A 4 39.10 46.47 -6.49
CA LEU A 4 37.68 46.23 -6.21
C LEU A 4 37.56 44.82 -5.63
N GLY A 5 37.13 44.78 -4.37
CA GLY A 5 36.86 43.58 -3.60
C GLY A 5 35.71 42.75 -4.16
N GLY A 6 35.73 41.47 -3.79
CA GLY A 6 34.83 40.46 -4.29
C GLY A 6 33.41 40.45 -3.73
N GLY A 7 32.63 39.52 -4.26
CA GLY A 7 31.32 39.13 -3.78
C GLY A 7 30.94 37.83 -4.47
N SER A 8 31.40 36.71 -3.91
CA SER A 8 30.96 35.37 -4.28
C SER A 8 29.45 35.26 -4.04
N VAL A 9 28.69 35.02 -5.10
CA VAL A 9 27.26 34.71 -5.00
C VAL A 9 27.14 33.35 -4.29
N LEU A 10 26.77 33.43 -3.01
CA LEU A 10 26.37 32.31 -2.18
C LEU A 10 25.15 31.64 -2.81
N GLN A 11 25.38 30.51 -3.47
CA GLN A 11 24.36 29.56 -3.87
C GLN A 11 23.84 28.89 -2.60
N LYS A 12 22.86 29.53 -1.96
CA LYS A 12 22.17 29.02 -0.78
C LYS A 12 21.37 27.78 -1.18
N GLY A 13 21.68 26.68 -0.51
CA GLY A 13 20.99 25.41 -0.64
C GLY A 13 19.49 25.56 -0.41
N LEU A 14 18.73 25.20 -1.42
CA LEU A 14 17.35 24.78 -1.26
C LEU A 14 17.40 23.32 -0.84
N SER A 15 17.09 23.07 0.43
CA SER A 15 16.76 21.74 0.92
C SER A 15 15.63 21.19 0.03
N SER A 16 15.97 20.17 -0.75
CA SER A 16 15.11 19.52 -1.73
C SER A 16 13.99 18.78 -1.01
N SER A 17 12.88 19.46 -0.74
CA SER A 17 11.69 18.85 -0.18
C SER A 17 10.97 18.02 -1.26
N SER A 18 10.80 16.72 -1.03
CA SER A 18 10.12 15.76 -1.92
C SER A 18 8.67 16.17 -2.25
N LYS A 19 8.01 16.93 -1.36
CA LYS A 19 6.65 17.46 -1.56
C LYS A 19 6.55 18.44 -2.73
N LEU A 20 7.61 19.22 -3.00
CA LEU A 20 7.62 20.14 -4.14
C LEU A 20 7.92 19.42 -5.47
N ARG A 21 8.58 18.25 -5.45
CA ARG A 21 8.71 17.42 -6.66
C ARG A 21 7.37 16.81 -7.07
N ARG A 22 6.58 16.29 -6.12
CA ARG A 22 5.23 15.76 -6.40
C ARG A 22 4.30 16.82 -7.00
N LEU A 23 4.34 18.07 -6.52
CA LEU A 23 3.54 19.15 -7.10
C LEU A 23 3.99 19.56 -8.52
N VAL A 24 5.27 19.40 -8.85
CA VAL A 24 5.80 19.69 -10.19
C VAL A 24 5.51 18.53 -11.16
N ASP A 25 5.62 17.28 -10.72
CA ASP A 25 5.23 16.11 -11.53
C ASP A 25 3.71 16.00 -11.72
N ALA A 26 2.92 16.39 -10.72
CA ALA A 26 1.46 16.47 -10.84
C ALA A 26 1.03 17.56 -11.84
N ALA A 27 1.73 18.69 -11.90
CA ALA A 27 1.40 19.79 -12.81
C ALA A 27 1.66 19.48 -14.29
N ASP A 28 2.63 18.62 -14.63
CA ASP A 28 2.84 18.17 -16.03
C ASP A 28 1.87 17.03 -16.44
N SER A 29 1.22 16.38 -15.47
CA SER A 29 0.20 15.33 -15.72
C SER A 29 -1.24 15.86 -15.75
N ALA A 30 -1.47 17.11 -15.33
CA ALA A 30 -2.81 17.65 -15.06
C ALA A 30 -3.46 18.36 -16.25
N VAL A 31 -3.58 17.70 -17.41
CA VAL A 31 -4.70 17.95 -18.33
C VAL A 31 -5.07 16.67 -19.09
N PRO A 32 -5.93 15.79 -18.54
CA PRO A 32 -6.50 14.72 -19.34
C PRO A 32 -7.58 15.32 -20.25
N SER A 33 -7.20 15.73 -21.45
CA SER A 33 -8.14 16.14 -22.51
C SER A 33 -8.79 14.96 -23.24
N ARG A 34 -8.53 13.71 -22.83
CA ARG A 34 -9.23 12.52 -23.32
C ARG A 34 -9.35 11.43 -22.24
N VAL A 35 -10.58 10.98 -22.04
CA VAL A 35 -10.89 9.69 -21.41
C VAL A 35 -10.07 8.59 -22.13
N PRO A 36 -9.44 7.64 -21.42
CA PRO A 36 -8.70 6.56 -22.06
C PRO A 36 -9.64 5.75 -22.97
N ASN A 37 -9.42 5.83 -24.29
CA ASN A 37 -10.20 5.08 -25.28
C ASN A 37 -9.98 3.58 -25.05
N GLY A 38 -10.93 2.90 -24.41
CA GLY A 38 -10.87 1.46 -24.13
C GLY A 38 -11.51 1.04 -22.80
N VAL A 39 -11.77 1.98 -21.90
CA VAL A 39 -12.37 1.68 -20.60
C VAL A 39 -13.90 1.58 -20.72
N LYS A 40 -14.49 0.51 -20.17
CA LYS A 40 -15.95 0.36 -20.12
C LYS A 40 -16.58 1.46 -19.26
N PRO A 41 -17.73 2.07 -19.65
CA PRO A 41 -18.42 3.08 -18.86
C PRO A 41 -18.78 2.64 -17.43
N THR A 42 -19.01 1.35 -17.21
CA THR A 42 -19.28 0.79 -15.88
C THR A 42 -18.05 0.84 -14.97
N ALA A 43 -16.85 0.68 -15.52
CA ALA A 43 -15.61 0.79 -14.74
C ALA A 43 -15.34 2.24 -14.35
N LEU A 44 -15.56 3.20 -15.26
CA LEU A 44 -15.48 4.65 -14.95
C LEU A 44 -16.44 5.04 -13.83
N ARG A 45 -17.70 4.58 -13.89
CA ARG A 45 -18.69 4.85 -12.83
C ARG A 45 -18.27 4.25 -11.48
N ARG A 46 -17.64 3.07 -11.48
CA ARG A 46 -17.18 2.41 -10.25
C ARG A 46 -15.93 3.08 -9.69
N ALA A 47 -15.01 3.53 -10.56
CA ALA A 47 -13.88 4.34 -10.15
C ALA A 47 -14.35 5.64 -9.49
N GLY A 48 -15.31 6.35 -10.09
CA GLY A 48 -15.89 7.56 -9.48
C GLY A 48 -16.50 7.32 -8.09
N LYS A 49 -17.14 6.16 -7.84
CA LYS A 49 -17.61 5.82 -6.49
C LYS A 49 -16.47 5.64 -5.47
N VAL A 50 -15.33 5.11 -5.91
CA VAL A 50 -14.15 4.98 -5.04
C VAL A 50 -13.58 6.36 -4.76
N ASP A 51 -13.51 7.25 -5.76
CA ASP A 51 -13.11 8.67 -5.60
C ASP A 51 -13.99 9.42 -4.60
N ASP A 52 -15.31 9.17 -4.62
CA ASP A 52 -16.24 9.76 -3.66
C ASP A 52 -16.00 9.26 -2.21
N SER A 53 -15.42 8.07 -2.04
CA SER A 53 -15.22 7.41 -0.72
C SER A 53 -13.81 7.64 -0.17
N VAL A 54 -12.84 7.87 -1.06
CA VAL A 54 -11.43 8.09 -0.74
C VAL A 54 -10.94 9.24 -1.62
N PRO A 55 -10.65 10.42 -1.04
CA PRO A 55 -10.05 11.50 -1.81
C PRO A 55 -8.71 11.04 -2.38
N ASP A 56 -8.40 11.43 -3.62
CA ASP A 56 -7.18 11.04 -4.36
C ASP A 56 -7.10 9.58 -4.85
N ALA A 57 -8.25 8.97 -5.19
CA ALA A 57 -8.36 7.60 -5.70
C ALA A 57 -7.71 7.30 -7.08
N ASP A 58 -6.78 8.12 -7.57
CA ASP A 58 -6.12 8.00 -8.89
C ASP A 58 -7.09 7.78 -10.07
N VAL A 59 -8.34 8.21 -9.92
CA VAL A 59 -9.34 8.20 -11.00
C VAL A 59 -8.95 9.14 -12.15
N PRO A 60 -8.40 10.34 -11.90
CA PRO A 60 -7.97 11.24 -12.97
C PRO A 60 -6.89 10.65 -13.88
N THR A 61 -6.01 9.80 -13.36
CA THR A 61 -4.93 9.15 -14.13
C THR A 61 -5.42 7.94 -14.95
N GLY A 62 -6.66 7.48 -14.72
CA GLY A 62 -7.29 6.37 -15.44
C GLY A 62 -6.83 4.97 -15.04
N ARG A 63 -5.83 4.85 -14.14
CA ARG A 63 -5.27 3.57 -13.70
C ARG A 63 -6.28 2.74 -12.93
N MET A 64 -7.01 3.37 -12.02
CA MET A 64 -8.07 2.70 -11.25
C MET A 64 -9.19 2.18 -12.17
N SER A 65 -9.55 2.98 -13.18
CA SER A 65 -10.53 2.59 -14.18
C SER A 65 -10.07 1.40 -15.05
N ALA A 66 -8.79 1.36 -15.42
CA ALA A 66 -8.20 0.22 -16.15
C ALA A 66 -8.20 -1.05 -15.29
N LYS A 67 -7.72 -0.97 -14.05
CA LYS A 67 -7.70 -2.08 -13.09
C LYS A 67 -9.10 -2.67 -12.87
N LEU A 68 -10.10 -1.81 -12.63
CA LEU A 68 -11.49 -2.26 -12.50
C LEU A 68 -12.06 -2.83 -13.81
N ASN A 69 -11.68 -2.31 -14.97
CA ASN A 69 -12.13 -2.81 -16.27
C ASN A 69 -11.69 -4.25 -16.53
N ASP A 70 -10.49 -4.60 -16.08
CA ASP A 70 -9.90 -5.94 -16.23
C ASP A 70 -10.53 -6.97 -15.29
N MET A 71 -11.16 -6.52 -14.20
CA MET A 71 -11.88 -7.40 -13.29
C MET A 71 -13.22 -7.91 -13.87
N PRO A 72 -13.56 -9.19 -13.66
CA PRO A 72 -14.90 -9.71 -13.92
C PRO A 72 -15.97 -8.92 -13.18
N GLY A 73 -17.15 -8.75 -13.79
CA GLY A 73 -18.23 -7.91 -13.26
C GLY A 73 -18.57 -8.14 -11.78
N PRO A 74 -18.81 -9.39 -11.34
CA PRO A 74 -19.09 -9.69 -9.94
C PRO A 74 -17.92 -9.37 -9.00
N LYS A 75 -16.67 -9.63 -9.44
CA LYS A 75 -15.47 -9.36 -8.65
C LYS A 75 -15.25 -7.86 -8.50
N ARG A 76 -15.29 -7.11 -9.62
CA ARG A 76 -15.23 -5.65 -9.64
C ARG A 76 -16.25 -5.03 -8.68
N GLN A 77 -17.49 -5.52 -8.73
CA GLN A 77 -18.55 -5.00 -7.87
C GLN A 77 -18.23 -5.22 -6.40
N ARG A 78 -17.85 -6.44 -6.00
CA ARG A 78 -17.50 -6.76 -4.60
C ARG A 78 -16.31 -5.94 -4.10
N THR A 79 -15.30 -5.74 -4.94
CA THR A 79 -14.11 -4.93 -4.62
C THR A 79 -14.47 -3.46 -4.42
N THR A 80 -15.27 -2.87 -5.33
CA THR A 80 -15.73 -1.48 -5.15
C THR A 80 -16.62 -1.31 -3.91
N GLU A 81 -17.46 -2.29 -3.60
CA GLU A 81 -18.33 -2.25 -2.41
C GLU A 81 -17.55 -2.27 -1.08
N GLN A 82 -16.26 -2.66 -1.08
CA GLN A 82 -15.43 -2.54 0.13
C GLN A 82 -15.04 -1.09 0.42
N PHE A 83 -14.81 -0.27 -0.60
CA PHE A 83 -14.54 1.16 -0.43
C PHE A 83 -15.73 1.91 0.15
N ASP A 84 -16.95 1.57 -0.28
CA ASP A 84 -18.21 2.10 0.27
C ASP A 84 -18.37 1.74 1.78
N GLN A 85 -17.57 0.81 2.31
CA GLN A 85 -17.61 0.32 3.69
C GLN A 85 -16.36 0.70 4.49
N LEU A 86 -15.43 1.48 3.96
CA LEU A 86 -14.35 2.04 4.77
C LEU A 86 -14.95 2.90 5.89
N ASP A 87 -14.31 2.88 7.06
CA ASP A 87 -14.63 3.86 8.10
C ASP A 87 -13.83 5.14 7.87
N THR A 88 -14.01 6.11 8.76
CA THR A 88 -13.34 7.39 8.67
C THR A 88 -11.82 7.23 8.68
N ASP A 89 -11.27 6.38 9.56
CA ASP A 89 -9.82 6.18 9.65
C ASP A 89 -9.26 5.50 8.41
N GLY A 90 -9.92 4.47 7.87
CA GLY A 90 -9.50 3.81 6.63
C GLY A 90 -9.56 4.74 5.40
N SER A 91 -10.62 5.54 5.28
CA SER A 91 -10.74 6.54 4.21
C SER A 91 -9.73 7.68 4.35
N ASP A 92 -9.53 8.20 5.55
CA ASP A 92 -8.57 9.27 5.84
C ASP A 92 -7.14 8.79 5.63
N TYR A 93 -6.83 7.56 6.04
CA TYR A 93 -5.54 6.93 5.78
C TYR A 93 -5.25 6.86 4.29
N LEU A 94 -6.17 6.30 3.49
CA LEU A 94 -5.94 6.15 2.04
C LEU A 94 -5.79 7.50 1.30
N GLY A 95 -6.46 8.55 1.79
CA GLY A 95 -6.34 9.89 1.22
C GLY A 95 -5.10 10.68 1.66
N ASN A 96 -4.46 10.29 2.78
CA ASN A 96 -3.36 11.06 3.38
C ASN A 96 -2.02 10.30 3.46
N THR A 97 -2.01 8.99 3.25
CA THR A 97 -0.78 8.19 3.26
C THR A 97 0.19 8.63 2.16
N ASP A 98 1.48 8.50 2.44
CA ASP A 98 2.55 8.87 1.54
C ASP A 98 2.95 7.74 0.57
N ILE A 99 2.37 6.54 0.70
CA ILE A 99 2.63 5.42 -0.22
C ILE A 99 2.16 5.76 -1.65
N ASN A 100 2.79 5.14 -2.64
CA ASN A 100 2.40 5.36 -4.03
C ASN A 100 1.16 4.53 -4.37
N ASP A 101 0.17 5.21 -4.99
CA ASP A 101 -1.10 4.64 -5.44
C ASP A 101 -1.86 3.84 -4.33
N PRO A 102 -2.11 4.43 -3.15
CA PRO A 102 -2.70 3.72 -2.01
C PRO A 102 -4.04 3.06 -2.35
N THR A 103 -4.85 3.75 -3.15
CA THR A 103 -6.16 3.25 -3.58
C THR A 103 -6.05 2.05 -4.53
N LEU A 104 -5.03 2.00 -5.40
CA LEU A 104 -4.79 0.83 -6.24
C LEU A 104 -4.32 -0.36 -5.41
N LYS A 105 -3.43 -0.13 -4.44
CA LYS A 105 -2.98 -1.16 -3.50
C LYS A 105 -4.13 -1.68 -2.63
N ALA A 106 -4.99 -0.81 -2.13
CA ALA A 106 -6.22 -1.20 -1.42
C ALA A 106 -7.16 -2.01 -2.31
N THR A 107 -7.26 -1.65 -3.60
CA THR A 107 -8.02 -2.43 -4.58
C THR A 107 -7.47 -3.85 -4.72
N ASP A 108 -6.14 -4.02 -4.77
CA ASP A 108 -5.48 -5.33 -4.78
C ASP A 108 -5.76 -6.10 -3.49
N LEU A 109 -5.63 -5.46 -2.33
CA LEU A 109 -5.94 -6.06 -1.03
C LEU A 109 -7.38 -6.58 -1.00
N PHE A 110 -8.37 -5.75 -1.36
CA PHE A 110 -9.79 -6.12 -1.35
C PHE A 110 -10.11 -7.17 -2.42
N GLU A 111 -9.44 -7.11 -3.57
CA GLU A 111 -9.54 -8.14 -4.59
C GLU A 111 -9.05 -9.50 -4.08
N ASN A 112 -7.99 -9.50 -3.28
CA ASN A 112 -7.33 -10.69 -2.77
C ASN A 112 -8.01 -11.29 -1.54
N THR A 113 -8.55 -10.45 -0.66
CA THR A 113 -8.96 -10.86 0.69
C THR A 113 -10.42 -10.55 0.98
N GLY A 114 -11.07 -9.70 0.16
CA GLY A 114 -12.45 -9.31 0.36
C GLY A 114 -12.67 -8.48 1.63
N PRO A 115 -13.79 -8.68 2.34
CA PRO A 115 -14.14 -7.89 3.53
C PRO A 115 -13.14 -7.99 4.68
N SER A 116 -12.42 -9.10 4.80
CA SER A 116 -11.44 -9.30 5.86
C SER A 116 -10.25 -8.35 5.73
N GLY A 117 -9.75 -8.13 4.51
CA GLY A 117 -8.67 -7.15 4.30
C GLY A 117 -9.14 -5.71 4.47
N ARG A 118 -10.40 -5.40 4.16
CA ARG A 118 -10.98 -4.10 4.49
C ARG A 118 -11.00 -3.88 6.01
N ARG A 119 -11.40 -4.88 6.80
CA ARG A 119 -11.37 -4.78 8.28
C ARG A 119 -9.95 -4.60 8.78
N ALA A 120 -9.03 -5.46 8.36
CA ALA A 120 -7.62 -5.35 8.74
C ALA A 120 -7.05 -3.97 8.39
N LEU A 121 -7.36 -3.43 7.20
CA LEU A 121 -6.91 -2.11 6.80
C LEU A 121 -7.49 -1.00 7.69
N ASN A 122 -8.78 -1.04 8.00
CA ASN A 122 -9.42 -0.08 8.90
C ASN A 122 -8.78 -0.10 10.30
N ASP A 123 -8.65 -1.29 10.88
CA ASP A 123 -8.13 -1.48 12.24
C ASP A 123 -6.67 -1.01 12.33
N LEU A 124 -5.86 -1.29 11.29
CA LEU A 124 -4.49 -0.80 11.18
C LEU A 124 -4.42 0.71 10.89
N ALA A 125 -5.31 1.25 10.07
CA ALA A 125 -5.35 2.70 9.82
C ALA A 125 -5.64 3.50 11.09
N GLU A 126 -6.48 2.97 11.99
CA GLU A 126 -6.77 3.54 13.31
C GLU A 126 -5.59 3.38 14.28
N SER A 127 -4.98 2.19 14.32
CA SER A 127 -3.99 1.84 15.35
C SER A 127 -2.53 2.10 14.96
N ASP A 128 -2.13 1.78 13.73
CA ASP A 128 -0.75 1.85 13.25
C ASP A 128 -0.65 1.98 11.70
N GLN A 129 -0.50 3.22 11.23
CA GLN A 129 -0.46 3.53 9.79
C GLN A 129 0.76 2.93 9.07
N ASP A 130 1.89 2.70 9.76
CA ASP A 130 3.06 2.06 9.14
C ASP A 130 2.76 0.58 8.85
N ALA A 131 2.05 -0.10 9.75
CA ALA A 131 1.59 -1.46 9.51
C ALA A 131 0.52 -1.52 8.41
N ALA A 132 -0.38 -0.52 8.32
CA ALA A 132 -1.29 -0.39 7.18
C ALA A 132 -0.52 -0.23 5.85
N ASP A 133 0.52 0.62 5.84
CA ASP A 133 1.43 0.80 4.70
C ASP A 133 2.10 -0.52 4.32
N ALA A 134 2.61 -1.29 5.29
CA ALA A 134 3.22 -2.58 5.07
C ALA A 134 2.24 -3.59 4.43
N LEU A 135 1.01 -3.67 4.94
CA LEU A 135 -0.04 -4.55 4.39
C LEU A 135 -0.38 -4.20 2.93
N LEU A 136 -0.47 -2.91 2.60
CA LEU A 136 -0.74 -2.44 1.24
C LEU A 136 0.47 -2.58 0.31
N GLN A 137 1.69 -2.52 0.85
CA GLN A 137 2.92 -2.62 0.07
C GLN A 137 3.40 -4.05 -0.16
N MET A 138 2.77 -5.05 0.44
CA MET A 138 3.05 -6.46 0.13
C MET A 138 2.78 -6.79 -1.34
N ASP A 139 3.84 -7.20 -2.05
CA ASP A 139 3.76 -7.60 -3.46
C ASP A 139 3.20 -9.03 -3.63
N ASP A 140 3.44 -9.93 -2.67
CA ASP A 140 2.93 -11.30 -2.76
C ASP A 140 1.48 -11.41 -2.24
N ALA A 141 0.55 -11.63 -3.17
CA ALA A 141 -0.87 -11.74 -2.88
C ALA A 141 -1.23 -12.96 -2.01
N ALA A 142 -0.42 -14.03 -2.03
CA ALA A 142 -0.68 -15.21 -1.22
C ALA A 142 -0.27 -14.95 0.24
N THR A 143 0.90 -14.34 0.47
CA THR A 143 1.35 -13.87 1.78
C THR A 143 0.38 -12.84 2.35
N GLN A 144 -0.02 -11.82 1.58
CA GLN A 144 -1.00 -10.82 2.02
C GLN A 144 -2.32 -11.47 2.50
N ARG A 145 -2.80 -12.50 1.80
CA ARG A 145 -3.99 -13.26 2.21
C ARG A 145 -3.78 -14.03 3.52
N ARG A 146 -2.57 -14.49 3.81
CA ARG A 146 -2.25 -15.22 5.05
C ARG A 146 -2.22 -14.31 6.25
N PHE A 147 -1.60 -13.14 6.15
CA PHE A 147 -1.66 -12.12 7.22
C PHE A 147 -3.10 -11.76 7.57
N VAL A 148 -3.91 -11.43 6.56
CA VAL A 148 -5.31 -11.09 6.78
C VAL A 148 -6.12 -12.27 7.33
N ARG A 149 -5.82 -13.50 6.89
CA ARG A 149 -6.53 -14.69 7.37
C ARG A 149 -6.20 -15.01 8.82
N ALA A 150 -4.92 -14.93 9.21
CA ALA A 150 -4.49 -15.16 10.57
C ALA A 150 -5.16 -14.15 11.53
N TYR A 151 -5.29 -12.89 11.11
CA TYR A 151 -6.06 -11.89 11.84
C TYR A 151 -7.56 -12.23 11.90
N GLU A 152 -8.16 -12.59 10.76
CA GLU A 152 -9.60 -12.94 10.70
C GLU A 152 -9.93 -14.18 11.56
N SER A 153 -9.06 -15.18 11.59
CA SER A 153 -9.24 -16.40 12.39
C SER A 153 -9.04 -16.17 13.89
N GLY A 154 -8.49 -15.01 14.29
CA GLY A 154 -8.10 -14.71 15.66
C GLY A 154 -6.85 -15.48 16.12
N GLU A 155 -6.07 -15.95 15.16
CA GLU A 155 -4.78 -16.61 15.41
C GLU A 155 -3.67 -15.61 15.73
N VAL A 156 -3.76 -14.42 15.14
CA VAL A 156 -3.06 -13.23 15.62
C VAL A 156 -4.06 -12.15 15.99
N ASP A 157 -3.84 -11.47 17.11
CA ASP A 157 -4.61 -10.28 17.44
C ASP A 157 -4.11 -9.03 16.68
N SER A 158 -4.70 -7.86 16.97
CA SER A 158 -4.36 -6.62 16.27
C SER A 158 -2.92 -6.16 16.54
N ASP A 159 -2.41 -6.38 17.75
CA ASP A 159 -1.06 -5.96 18.16
C ASP A 159 -0.01 -6.90 17.56
N GLU A 160 -0.29 -8.20 17.55
CA GLU A 160 0.53 -9.23 16.90
C GLU A 160 0.57 -9.04 15.39
N LEU A 161 -0.58 -8.74 14.75
CA LEU A 161 -0.64 -8.42 13.32
C LEU A 161 0.22 -7.19 13.00
N THR A 162 0.08 -6.12 13.79
CA THR A 162 0.87 -4.89 13.64
C THR A 162 2.37 -5.17 13.72
N THR A 163 2.78 -5.95 14.70
CA THR A 163 4.19 -6.32 14.92
C THR A 163 4.71 -7.19 13.78
N ALA A 164 3.96 -8.21 13.35
CA ALA A 164 4.33 -9.07 12.24
C ALA A 164 4.48 -8.28 10.93
N LEU A 165 3.58 -7.33 10.66
CA LEU A 165 3.61 -6.47 9.47
C LEU A 165 4.83 -5.55 9.45
N ARG A 166 5.12 -4.87 10.57
CA ARG A 166 6.31 -4.01 10.67
C ARG A 166 7.60 -4.77 10.44
N ARG A 167 7.73 -5.93 11.09
CA ARG A 167 8.92 -6.78 10.91
C ARG A 167 9.03 -7.26 9.48
N TYR A 168 7.93 -7.71 8.88
CA TYR A 168 7.93 -8.08 7.48
C TYR A 168 8.40 -6.92 6.60
N ASP A 169 7.98 -5.68 6.86
CA ASP A 169 8.41 -4.53 6.07
C ASP A 169 9.90 -4.21 6.20
N GLU A 170 10.46 -4.37 7.40
CA GLU A 170 11.89 -4.17 7.71
C GLU A 170 12.82 -5.18 7.00
N LEU A 171 12.29 -6.35 6.62
CA LEU A 171 13.07 -7.38 5.92
C LEU A 171 13.56 -6.91 4.55
N ASP A 172 14.79 -7.30 4.21
CA ASP A 172 15.30 -7.08 2.86
C ASP A 172 14.61 -7.99 1.82
N ALA A 173 14.86 -7.75 0.53
CA ALA A 173 14.21 -8.51 -0.54
C ALA A 173 14.53 -10.02 -0.56
N ASN A 174 15.63 -10.45 0.05
CA ASN A 174 15.98 -11.87 0.19
C ASN A 174 15.32 -12.49 1.42
N GLU A 175 15.25 -11.74 2.51
CA GLU A 175 14.57 -12.13 3.73
C GLU A 175 13.04 -12.20 3.53
N LYS A 176 12.43 -11.23 2.83
CA LYS A 176 11.00 -11.25 2.46
C LYS A 176 10.65 -12.53 1.68
N ARG A 177 11.48 -12.93 0.70
CA ARG A 177 11.29 -14.20 -0.03
C ARG A 177 11.36 -15.43 0.87
N THR A 178 12.16 -15.38 1.93
CA THR A 178 12.25 -16.45 2.91
C THR A 178 11.03 -16.46 3.83
N ALA A 179 10.60 -15.29 4.30
CA ALA A 179 9.38 -15.13 5.07
C ALA A 179 8.13 -15.58 4.28
N ASP A 180 8.03 -15.20 3.00
CA ASP A 180 6.99 -15.69 2.08
C ASP A 180 6.96 -17.21 2.02
N ALA A 181 8.13 -17.85 1.86
CA ALA A 181 8.21 -19.31 1.82
C ALA A 181 7.81 -19.96 3.16
N MET A 182 8.14 -19.32 4.29
CA MET A 182 7.74 -19.77 5.62
C MET A 182 6.23 -19.65 5.83
N VAL A 183 5.65 -18.49 5.55
CA VAL A 183 4.20 -18.24 5.62
C VAL A 183 3.44 -19.19 4.70
N MET A 184 3.96 -19.44 3.50
CA MET A 184 3.34 -20.37 2.56
C MET A 184 3.39 -21.83 3.01
N ARG A 185 4.44 -22.24 3.73
CA ARG A 185 4.59 -23.61 4.26
C ARG A 185 3.86 -23.81 5.59
N GLY A 186 3.99 -22.85 6.50
CA GLY A 186 3.38 -22.86 7.84
C GLY A 186 1.90 -22.50 7.82
N GLY A 187 1.42 -21.87 6.75
CA GLY A 187 0.04 -21.42 6.68
C GLY A 187 -0.17 -20.20 7.57
N ASP A 188 -1.20 -20.24 8.39
CA ASP A 188 -1.62 -19.10 9.20
C ASP A 188 -0.69 -18.99 10.44
N ASP A 189 -0.22 -20.12 10.99
CA ASP A 189 0.80 -20.19 12.07
C ASP A 189 2.12 -19.50 11.68
N GLY A 190 2.43 -19.50 10.37
CA GLY A 190 3.65 -18.88 9.85
C GLY A 190 3.67 -17.36 10.03
N VAL A 191 2.51 -16.71 10.20
CA VAL A 191 2.40 -15.27 10.48
C VAL A 191 2.74 -14.98 11.94
N SER A 192 2.26 -15.80 12.88
CA SER A 192 2.60 -15.68 14.30
C SER A 192 4.12 -15.80 14.54
N LEU A 193 4.81 -16.63 13.75
CA LEU A 193 6.27 -16.73 13.80
C LEU A 193 7.01 -15.46 13.40
N LEU A 194 6.39 -14.54 12.65
CA LEU A 194 7.01 -13.24 12.35
C LEU A 194 6.89 -12.29 13.53
N ASP A 195 5.88 -12.45 14.39
CA ASP A 195 5.76 -11.76 15.67
C ASP A 195 6.73 -12.34 16.73
N GLU A 196 6.92 -13.66 16.77
CA GLU A 196 7.99 -14.25 17.57
C GLU A 196 9.36 -13.83 17.01
N GLN A 197 10.32 -13.52 17.88
CA GLN A 197 11.63 -12.97 17.50
C GLN A 197 12.43 -13.96 16.63
N VAL A 198 12.20 -13.97 15.32
CA VAL A 198 13.04 -14.70 14.36
C VAL A 198 14.24 -13.83 14.03
N CYS A 199 15.29 -14.02 14.82
CA CYS A 199 16.69 -13.64 14.58
C CYS A 199 17.06 -12.15 14.41
N ASN A 200 17.37 -11.49 15.53
CA ASN A 200 18.48 -10.53 15.53
C ASN A 200 19.78 -11.31 15.31
N SER A 201 20.39 -11.13 14.14
CA SER A 201 21.57 -11.85 13.64
C SER A 201 22.69 -12.12 14.67
N PRO A 202 23.49 -13.20 14.48
CA PRO A 202 23.54 -14.04 13.27
C PRO A 202 22.60 -15.23 13.40
N CYS A 203 21.62 -15.30 12.49
CA CYS A 203 20.98 -16.57 12.16
C CYS A 203 22.03 -17.35 11.37
N ASP A 204 22.61 -18.41 11.96
CA ASP A 204 23.60 -19.24 11.27
C ASP A 204 23.06 -19.66 9.90
N SER A 205 23.87 -19.39 8.88
CA SER A 205 23.54 -19.68 7.49
C SER A 205 23.05 -21.11 7.36
N PHE A 206 21.90 -21.29 6.69
CA PHE A 206 21.44 -22.60 6.20
C PHE A 206 22.42 -23.12 5.13
N THR A 207 23.59 -23.56 5.57
CA THR A 207 24.53 -24.38 4.83
C THR A 207 24.67 -25.70 5.58
N GLU A 208 24.17 -26.74 4.92
CA GLU A 208 24.49 -28.17 5.06
C GLU A 208 24.21 -28.87 6.40
N ALA A 209 23.29 -29.85 6.33
CA ALA A 209 23.54 -31.22 6.77
C ALA A 209 22.71 -32.19 5.92
#